data_AF-A0A1J4KXZ9-F1
#
_entry.id   AF-A0A1J4KXZ9-F1
#
_cell.length_a   1.000
_cell.length_b   1.000
_cell.length_c   1.000
_cell.angle_alpha   90.00
_cell.angle_beta   90.00
_cell.angle_gamma   90.00
#
_symmetry.space_group_name_H-M   'P 1'
#
loop_
_entity.id
_entity.type
_entity.pdbx_description
1 polymer ?
#
loop_
_entity_poly.entity_id
_entity_poly.type
_entity_poly.pdbx_seq_one_letter_code
_entity_poly.pdbx_strand_id
1 'polypeptide(L)'
;MKVHDIDSEMSCVKNLILIKDTLSECTKVLHKNSTQKESGSPNSHFFLTFNELYQNIICLCDFASIYPFSRYGIEYSFQNFSSKHIGEKLNIICFKLDMPDLANRISLGWHIKDTDHREKYALTCFSLGKYDTGLVYSPNRRRSTSETSAKQSEAFSMKLIDMFSRSFIYEIEMIAYLSQTFNILPFLWEFSENGVPGTIPNQAITNDLLPSTQHHYFSPQHKAGTRRVSRSGSKVSFSLLPELAQVKAKKSYIAPDIGSKCDFTSPHFYKRLLAISNTEMTFYPSVESNKMLRHFLKNYSKIGDQVNYFVSCGNFEKAFKYMSEMTTPQAKWTLFFDNIIFSAYSFNYESRMKYRIIESDPTMKEYGSYLEKLLSFSLKNKMPHLQLDLEMLLERSETAAITAIELSKKSSNLKESLSFLEIASNALNLELSGKKKKSKIPNKISIENL
;
A
#
# COMPACT_ATOMS: atom_id res chain seq x y z
N MET A 1 -24.26 8.06 32.92
CA MET A 1 -25.16 9.12 32.43
C MET A 1 -25.27 8.97 30.91
N LYS A 2 -26.49 8.91 30.36
CA LYS A 2 -26.76 8.63 28.94
C LYS A 2 -27.16 9.92 28.23
N VAL A 3 -26.54 10.21 27.10
CA VAL A 3 -26.77 11.40 26.27
C VAL A 3 -27.48 10.98 24.99
N HIS A 4 -28.65 11.57 24.74
CA HIS A 4 -29.55 11.21 23.63
C HIS A 4 -30.37 12.40 23.12
N ASP A 5 -30.15 13.59 23.68
CA ASP A 5 -30.71 14.86 23.26
C ASP A 5 -29.74 16.00 23.64
N ILE A 6 -30.02 17.22 23.18
CA ILE A 6 -29.17 18.40 23.42
C ILE A 6 -29.15 18.76 24.92
N ASP A 7 -30.29 18.65 25.61
CA ASP A 7 -30.40 19.04 27.02
C ASP A 7 -29.61 18.11 27.94
N SER A 8 -29.66 16.79 27.68
CA SER A 8 -28.86 15.78 28.37
C SER A 8 -27.37 15.95 28.09
N GLU A 9 -26.97 16.38 26.89
CA GLU A 9 -25.58 16.72 26.56
C GLU A 9 -25.11 17.97 27.31
N MET A 10 -25.93 19.02 27.38
CA MET A 10 -25.58 20.24 28.12
C MET A 10 -25.47 19.98 29.62
N SER A 11 -26.41 19.21 30.18
CA SER A 11 -26.34 18.74 31.57
C SER A 11 -25.09 17.89 31.80
N CYS A 12 -24.72 17.08 30.80
CA CYS A 12 -23.52 16.26 30.85
C CYS A 12 -22.25 17.06 31.02
N VAL A 13 -22.05 18.03 30.15
CA VAL A 13 -20.86 18.88 30.14
C VAL A 13 -20.75 19.64 31.46
N LYS A 14 -21.85 20.25 31.94
CA LYS A 14 -21.88 20.96 33.22
C LYS A 14 -21.48 20.07 34.40
N ASN A 15 -22.05 18.87 34.49
CA ASN A 15 -21.73 17.94 35.57
C ASN A 15 -20.26 17.46 35.52
N LEU A 16 -19.73 17.19 34.32
CA LEU A 16 -18.33 16.77 34.17
C LEU A 16 -17.34 17.88 34.51
N ILE A 17 -17.65 19.14 34.17
CA ILE A 17 -16.83 20.30 34.58
C ILE A 17 -16.81 20.40 36.10
N LEU A 18 -17.97 20.33 36.77
CA LEU A 18 -18.05 20.38 38.23
C LEU A 18 -17.24 19.26 38.89
N ILE A 19 -17.33 18.03 38.38
CA ILE A 19 -16.57 16.88 38.88
C ILE A 19 -15.06 17.12 38.66
N LYS A 20 -14.65 17.58 37.47
CA LYS A 20 -13.25 17.88 37.15
C LYS A 20 -12.67 18.94 38.09
N ASP A 21 -13.39 20.03 38.31
CA ASP A 21 -12.95 21.12 39.19
C ASP A 21 -12.84 20.65 40.64
N THR A 22 -13.81 19.86 41.11
CA THR A 22 -13.78 19.25 42.45
C THR A 22 -12.57 18.33 42.61
N LEU A 23 -12.31 17.46 41.63
CA LEU A 23 -11.15 16.56 41.67
C LEU A 23 -9.83 17.34 41.60
N SER A 24 -9.76 18.44 40.85
CA SER A 24 -8.59 19.31 40.80
C SER A 24 -8.28 19.90 42.18
N GLU A 25 -9.30 20.38 42.91
CA GLU A 25 -9.13 20.85 44.28
C GLU A 25 -8.71 19.72 45.24
N CYS A 26 -9.33 18.54 45.14
CA CYS A 26 -8.88 17.36 45.90
C CYS A 26 -7.40 17.04 45.63
N THR A 27 -6.96 17.16 44.38
CA THR A 27 -5.57 16.91 43.96
C THR A 27 -4.60 17.92 44.60
N LYS A 28 -4.97 19.21 44.63
CA LYS A 28 -4.19 20.27 45.30
C LYS A 28 -4.06 20.01 46.81
N VAL A 29 -5.16 19.64 47.47
CA VAL A 29 -5.18 19.32 48.90
C VAL A 29 -4.31 18.09 49.20
N LEU A 30 -4.44 17.03 48.40
CA LEU A 30 -3.63 15.82 48.54
C LEU A 30 -2.14 16.09 48.35
N HIS A 31 -1.76 16.91 47.36
CA HIS A 31 -0.36 17.29 47.16
C HIS A 31 0.20 18.09 48.33
N LYS A 32 -0.54 19.08 48.84
CA LYS A 32 -0.14 19.88 50.01
C LYS A 32 0.10 19.04 51.26
N ASN A 33 -0.68 17.97 51.44
CA ASN A 33 -0.54 17.06 52.58
C ASN A 33 0.57 16.01 52.36
N SER A 34 0.88 15.66 51.11
CA SER A 34 1.95 14.71 50.77
C SER A 34 3.37 15.27 50.97
N THR A 35 3.57 16.58 50.78
CA THR A 35 4.87 17.24 50.99
C THR A 35 5.25 17.37 52.46
N GLN A 36 4.34 17.04 53.39
CA GLN A 36 4.58 17.07 54.83
C GLN A 36 4.88 15.70 55.46
N LYS A 37 4.82 14.60 54.70
CA LYS A 37 5.16 13.26 55.20
C LYS A 37 6.41 12.71 54.52
N GLU A 38 7.57 13.02 55.09
CA GLU A 38 8.81 12.29 54.82
C GLU A 38 8.70 10.84 55.33
N SER A 39 9.18 9.91 54.51
CA SER A 39 9.50 8.51 54.79
C SER A 39 8.34 7.53 55.04
N GLY A 40 8.05 6.71 54.02
CA GLY A 40 7.79 5.27 54.23
C GLY A 40 6.35 4.76 54.31
N SER A 41 5.33 5.44 53.75
CA SER A 41 3.92 5.01 53.88
C SER A 41 3.36 4.25 52.65
N PRO A 42 2.49 3.23 52.83
CA PRO A 42 1.85 2.38 51.79
C PRO A 42 0.89 3.09 50.80
N ASN A 43 0.84 4.43 50.81
CA ASN A 43 -0.17 5.21 50.09
C ASN A 43 0.02 5.28 48.56
N SER A 44 1.09 4.73 48.00
CA SER A 44 1.41 4.85 46.56
C SER A 44 0.27 4.32 45.66
N HIS A 45 -0.39 3.23 46.04
CA HIS A 45 -1.47 2.63 45.24
C HIS A 45 -2.73 3.52 45.18
N PHE A 46 -3.09 4.17 46.28
CA PHE A 46 -4.24 5.08 46.32
C PHE A 46 -4.01 6.30 45.42
N PHE A 47 -2.81 6.88 45.46
CA PHE A 47 -2.44 8.00 44.60
C PHE A 47 -2.42 7.63 43.11
N LEU A 48 -1.95 6.42 42.76
CA LEU A 48 -1.99 5.93 41.37
C LEU A 48 -3.43 5.80 40.88
N THR A 49 -4.30 5.15 41.67
CA THR A 49 -5.72 4.94 41.32
C THR A 49 -6.48 6.27 41.20
N PHE A 50 -6.19 7.23 42.08
CA PHE A 50 -6.79 8.56 42.03
C PHE A 50 -6.35 9.36 40.80
N ASN A 51 -5.05 9.31 40.45
CA ASN A 51 -4.53 9.98 39.26
C ASN A 51 -5.11 9.39 37.97
N GLU A 52 -5.24 8.07 37.87
CA GLU A 52 -5.90 7.41 36.75
C GLU A 52 -7.35 7.86 36.60
N LEU A 53 -8.11 7.87 37.72
CA LEU A 53 -9.48 8.35 37.71
C LEU A 53 -9.58 9.82 37.29
N TYR A 54 -8.69 10.67 37.79
CA TYR A 54 -8.63 12.08 37.40
C TYR A 54 -8.35 12.27 35.90
N GLN A 55 -7.38 11.54 35.35
CA GLN A 55 -7.08 11.58 33.91
C GLN A 55 -8.27 11.11 33.08
N ASN A 56 -8.96 10.06 33.54
CA ASN A 56 -10.16 9.56 32.87
C ASN A 56 -11.26 10.63 32.86
N ILE A 57 -11.54 11.29 33.99
CA ILE A 57 -12.53 12.37 34.06
C ILE A 57 -12.15 13.54 33.14
N ILE A 58 -10.87 13.94 33.08
CA ILE A 58 -10.41 14.98 32.13
C ILE A 58 -10.76 14.57 30.69
N CYS A 59 -10.44 13.33 30.31
CA CYS A 59 -10.73 12.85 28.96
C CYS A 59 -12.24 12.83 28.66
N LEU A 60 -13.08 12.44 29.62
CA LEU A 60 -14.54 12.47 29.46
C LEU A 60 -15.06 13.90 29.31
N CYS A 61 -14.53 14.83 30.11
CA CYS A 61 -14.88 16.25 30.03
C CYS A 61 -14.52 16.83 28.66
N ASP A 62 -13.30 16.56 28.19
CA ASP A 62 -12.83 17.05 26.88
C ASP A 62 -13.63 16.41 25.73
N PHE A 63 -13.99 15.13 25.84
CA PHE A 63 -14.86 14.45 24.88
C PHE A 63 -16.25 15.08 24.82
N ALA A 64 -16.91 15.25 25.98
CA ALA A 64 -18.25 15.82 26.05
C ALA A 64 -18.28 17.27 25.56
N SER A 65 -17.20 18.03 25.78
CA SER A 65 -17.08 19.44 25.37
C SER A 65 -17.01 19.63 23.85
N ILE A 66 -16.84 18.55 23.08
CA ILE A 66 -16.91 18.58 21.61
C ILE A 66 -18.37 18.55 21.12
N TYR A 67 -19.32 18.27 22.02
CA TYR A 67 -20.75 18.10 21.74
C TYR A 67 -21.04 17.03 20.66
N PRO A 68 -20.61 15.76 20.84
CA PRO A 68 -20.80 14.70 19.85
C PRO A 68 -22.25 14.50 19.39
N PHE A 69 -23.21 14.66 20.30
CA PHE A 69 -24.63 14.53 19.98
C PHE A 69 -25.12 15.74 19.19
N SER A 70 -24.96 16.95 19.73
CA SER A 70 -25.48 18.16 19.08
C SER A 70 -24.85 18.43 17.71
N ARG A 71 -23.57 18.08 17.52
CA ARG A 71 -22.87 18.31 16.24
C ARG A 71 -22.99 17.18 15.23
N TYR A 72 -23.04 15.93 15.68
CA TYR A 72 -22.90 14.77 14.80
C TYR A 72 -24.01 13.71 14.98
N GLY A 73 -24.96 13.93 15.90
CA GLY A 73 -26.03 12.97 16.20
C GLY A 73 -25.52 11.68 16.85
N ILE A 74 -24.34 11.68 17.46
CA ILE A 74 -23.74 10.50 18.08
C ILE A 74 -24.24 10.38 19.52
N GLU A 75 -25.08 9.38 19.78
CA GLU A 75 -25.45 9.01 21.15
C GLU A 75 -24.27 8.38 21.90
N TYR A 76 -24.12 8.73 23.17
CA TYR A 76 -23.07 8.17 24.03
C TYR A 76 -23.52 8.04 25.49
N SER A 77 -22.81 7.21 26.25
CA SER A 77 -23.09 6.97 27.66
C SER A 77 -21.80 6.81 28.44
N PHE A 78 -21.74 7.43 29.60
CA PHE A 78 -20.67 7.26 30.59
C PHE A 78 -21.09 6.32 31.73
N GLN A 79 -22.07 5.45 31.50
CA GLN A 79 -22.33 4.35 32.42
C GLN A 79 -21.11 3.42 32.48
N ASN A 80 -20.67 3.08 33.69
CA ASN A 80 -19.47 2.27 33.92
C ASN A 80 -18.22 2.84 33.23
N PHE A 81 -17.99 4.15 33.36
CA PHE A 81 -16.89 4.84 32.68
C PHE A 81 -15.50 4.29 33.04
N SER A 82 -15.34 3.64 34.19
CA SER A 82 -14.11 2.96 34.59
C SER A 82 -13.81 1.71 33.76
N SER A 83 -14.80 1.17 33.05
CA SER A 83 -14.60 -0.01 32.20
C SER A 83 -13.78 0.32 30.95
N LYS A 84 -12.84 -0.57 30.62
CA LYS A 84 -12.01 -0.46 29.41
C LYS A 84 -12.84 -0.37 28.12
N HIS A 85 -13.96 -1.08 28.05
CA HIS A 85 -14.89 -1.08 26.92
C HIS A 85 -15.45 0.32 26.59
N ILE A 86 -15.73 1.14 27.61
CA ILE A 86 -16.18 2.52 27.39
C ILE A 86 -15.04 3.35 26.78
N GLY A 87 -13.82 3.24 27.32
CA GLY A 87 -12.66 3.90 26.74
C GLY A 87 -12.42 3.50 25.28
N GLU A 88 -12.57 2.22 24.93
CA GLU A 88 -12.44 1.72 23.56
C GLU A 88 -13.49 2.36 22.63
N LYS A 89 -14.76 2.42 23.05
CA LYS A 89 -15.82 3.09 22.28
C LYS A 89 -15.52 4.57 22.06
N LEU A 90 -15.12 5.29 23.10
CA LEU A 90 -14.81 6.72 23.00
C LEU A 90 -13.58 6.97 22.11
N ASN A 91 -12.56 6.13 22.22
CA ASN A 91 -11.36 6.18 21.37
C ASN A 91 -11.71 6.03 19.88
N ILE A 92 -12.58 5.07 19.54
CA ILE A 92 -13.08 4.87 18.17
C ILE A 92 -13.81 6.12 17.66
N ILE A 93 -14.68 6.70 18.49
CA ILE A 93 -15.42 7.91 18.12
C ILE A 93 -14.45 9.08 17.90
N CYS A 94 -13.44 9.23 18.74
CA CYS A 94 -12.45 10.30 18.59
C CYS A 94 -11.71 10.21 17.25
N PHE A 95 -11.28 9.02 16.83
CA PHE A 95 -10.67 8.85 15.50
C PHE A 95 -11.64 9.13 14.35
N LYS A 96 -12.94 8.79 14.51
CA LYS A 96 -13.98 9.13 13.52
C LYS A 96 -14.25 10.63 13.41
N LEU A 97 -14.06 11.37 14.50
CA LEU A 97 -14.29 12.82 14.58
C LEU A 97 -13.02 13.65 14.29
N ASP A 98 -11.95 13.05 13.77
CA ASP A 98 -10.66 13.74 13.49
C ASP A 98 -10.00 14.30 14.77
N MET A 99 -10.15 13.62 15.91
CA MET A 99 -9.62 14.02 17.23
C MET A 99 -8.56 13.03 17.78
N PRO A 100 -7.46 12.78 17.06
CA PRO A 100 -6.49 11.75 17.42
C PRO A 100 -5.73 12.03 18.73
N ASP A 101 -5.54 13.29 19.11
CA ASP A 101 -4.85 13.65 20.36
C ASP A 101 -5.69 13.31 21.60
N LEU A 102 -7.00 13.52 21.52
CA LEU A 102 -7.93 13.06 22.55
C LEU A 102 -8.00 11.53 22.57
N ALA A 103 -8.03 10.89 21.39
CA ALA A 103 -8.00 9.44 21.28
C ALA A 103 -6.76 8.85 21.98
N ASN A 104 -5.58 9.44 21.78
CA ASN A 104 -4.33 9.03 22.42
C ASN A 104 -4.40 9.17 23.95
N ARG A 105 -4.95 10.28 24.46
CA ARG A 105 -5.14 10.47 25.92
C ARG A 105 -6.10 9.46 26.53
N ILE A 106 -7.21 9.16 25.84
CA ILE A 106 -8.13 8.08 26.24
C ILE A 106 -7.43 6.72 26.22
N SER A 107 -6.61 6.45 25.20
CA SER A 107 -5.84 5.20 25.10
C SER A 107 -4.89 5.02 26.29
N LEU A 108 -4.21 6.11 26.69
CA LEU A 108 -3.35 6.11 27.87
C LEU A 108 -4.12 5.94 29.18
N GLY A 109 -5.24 6.67 29.36
CA GLY A 109 -6.04 6.63 30.60
C GLY A 109 -6.71 5.29 30.88
N TRP A 110 -7.11 4.56 29.83
CA TRP A 110 -7.75 3.23 29.94
C TRP A 110 -6.83 2.06 29.58
N HIS A 111 -5.53 2.32 29.33
CA HIS A 111 -4.56 1.31 28.89
C HIS A 111 -5.06 0.47 27.70
N ILE A 112 -5.56 1.16 26.68
CA ILE A 112 -6.09 0.57 25.45
C ILE A 112 -4.94 0.34 24.47
N LYS A 113 -5.05 -0.73 23.67
CA LYS A 113 -4.19 -0.93 22.51
C LYS A 113 -4.96 -0.43 21.29
N ASP A 114 -4.65 0.77 20.81
CA ASP A 114 -5.38 1.46 19.74
C ASP A 114 -4.75 1.29 18.35
N THR A 115 -3.88 0.29 18.15
CA THR A 115 -3.14 0.10 16.90
C THR A 115 -4.04 0.07 15.67
N ASP A 116 -5.14 -0.69 15.74
CA ASP A 116 -6.02 -0.91 14.59
C ASP A 116 -6.81 0.36 14.21
N HIS A 117 -7.25 1.12 15.21
CA HIS A 117 -7.99 2.37 14.97
C HIS A 117 -7.07 3.48 14.46
N ARG A 118 -5.86 3.55 15.01
CA ARG A 118 -4.83 4.48 14.57
C ARG A 118 -4.37 4.18 13.14
N GLU A 119 -4.24 2.91 12.77
CA GLU A 119 -3.94 2.50 11.39
C GLU A 119 -5.07 2.88 10.42
N LYS A 120 -6.33 2.64 10.78
CA LYS A 120 -7.48 3.06 9.95
C LYS A 120 -7.52 4.57 9.76
N TYR A 121 -7.23 5.33 10.82
CA TYR A 121 -7.13 6.77 10.75
C TYR A 121 -5.98 7.23 9.84
N ALA A 122 -4.79 6.66 10.00
CA ALA A 122 -3.64 6.96 9.14
C ALA A 122 -3.95 6.68 7.65
N LEU A 123 -4.59 5.55 7.32
CA LEU A 123 -5.04 5.25 5.96
C LEU A 123 -6.01 6.31 5.41
N THR A 124 -6.92 6.80 6.26
CA THR A 124 -7.86 7.87 5.90
C THR A 124 -7.12 9.19 5.66
N CYS A 125 -6.13 9.53 6.48
CA CYS A 125 -5.28 10.71 6.23
C CYS A 125 -4.53 10.61 4.91
N PHE A 126 -3.97 9.43 4.59
CA PHE A 126 -3.28 9.20 3.33
C PHE A 126 -4.23 9.30 2.14
N SER A 127 -5.45 8.75 2.22
CA SER A 127 -6.44 8.85 1.15
C SER A 127 -6.94 10.28 0.92
N LEU A 128 -6.91 11.13 1.96
CA LEU A 128 -7.23 12.55 1.88
C LEU A 128 -6.05 13.45 1.50
N GLY A 129 -4.88 12.87 1.21
CA GLY A 129 -3.65 13.62 0.90
C GLY A 129 -3.00 14.32 2.11
N LYS A 130 -3.46 14.08 3.34
CA LYS A 130 -2.86 14.58 4.59
C LYS A 130 -1.68 13.70 5.01
N TYR A 131 -0.62 13.69 4.19
CA TYR A 131 0.48 12.72 4.33
C TYR A 131 1.28 12.84 5.63
N ASP A 132 1.60 14.06 6.07
CA ASP A 132 2.39 14.28 7.30
C ASP A 132 1.63 13.76 8.53
N THR A 133 0.34 14.06 8.60
CA THR A 133 -0.56 13.54 9.64
C THR A 133 -0.65 12.01 9.57
N GLY A 134 -0.82 11.44 8.38
CA GLY A 134 -0.84 9.99 8.20
C GLY A 134 0.45 9.31 8.70
N LEU A 135 1.62 9.90 8.44
CA LEU A 135 2.90 9.37 8.92
C LEU A 135 3.03 9.41 10.44
N VAL A 136 2.59 10.49 11.10
CA VAL A 136 2.61 10.63 12.57
C VAL A 136 1.85 9.51 13.26
N TYR A 137 0.69 9.13 12.71
CA TYR A 137 -0.16 8.08 13.29
C TYR A 137 0.14 6.69 12.72
N SER A 138 0.92 6.59 11.64
CA SER A 138 1.36 5.30 11.12
C SER A 138 2.28 4.57 12.13
N PRO A 139 2.08 3.27 12.40
CA PRO A 139 2.95 2.57 13.33
C PRO A 139 4.36 2.42 12.76
N ASN A 140 5.37 2.59 13.61
CA ASN A 140 6.76 2.33 13.23
C ASN A 140 7.05 0.83 13.21
N ARG A 141 7.09 0.25 12.00
CA ARG A 141 7.06 -1.20 11.78
C ARG A 141 8.42 -1.88 11.70
N ARG A 142 9.50 -1.10 11.70
CA ARG A 142 10.88 -1.63 11.83
C ARG A 142 11.11 -2.39 13.14
N ARG A 143 10.24 -2.21 14.12
CA ARG A 143 10.35 -2.77 15.48
C ARG A 143 9.30 -3.84 15.82
N SER A 144 8.48 -4.30 14.86
CA SER A 144 7.49 -5.35 15.15
C SER A 144 8.20 -6.68 15.40
N THR A 145 8.08 -7.23 16.61
CA THR A 145 8.73 -8.50 16.99
C THR A 145 7.77 -9.70 17.02
N SER A 146 6.46 -9.49 17.13
CA SER A 146 5.48 -10.59 17.15
C SER A 146 4.95 -10.93 15.75
N GLU A 147 4.61 -12.20 15.53
CA GLU A 147 4.08 -12.70 14.25
C GLU A 147 2.74 -12.01 13.87
N THR A 148 1.85 -11.82 14.83
CA THR A 148 0.57 -11.12 14.63
C THR A 148 0.78 -9.66 14.22
N SER A 149 1.70 -8.95 14.87
CA SER A 149 2.07 -7.58 14.52
C SER A 149 2.76 -7.53 13.15
N ALA A 150 3.54 -8.56 12.80
CA ALA A 150 4.18 -8.66 11.48
C ALA A 150 3.16 -8.82 10.36
N LYS A 151 2.14 -9.68 10.52
CA LYS A 151 1.05 -9.90 9.54
C LYS A 151 0.17 -8.66 9.37
N GLN A 152 -0.22 -8.01 10.47
CA GLN A 152 -0.97 -6.74 10.41
C GLN A 152 -0.14 -5.63 9.75
N SER A 153 1.17 -5.60 10.05
CA SER A 153 2.11 -4.70 9.40
C SER A 153 2.17 -4.95 7.89
N GLU A 154 2.25 -6.20 7.45
CA GLU A 154 2.28 -6.50 6.02
C GLU A 154 1.01 -6.02 5.31
N ALA A 155 -0.17 -6.32 5.88
CA ALA A 155 -1.46 -5.96 5.28
C ALA A 155 -1.62 -4.45 5.07
N PHE A 156 -1.23 -3.62 6.06
CA PHE A 156 -1.29 -2.16 5.90
C PHE A 156 -0.19 -1.62 4.99
N SER A 157 1.03 -2.20 5.01
CA SER A 157 2.09 -1.80 4.06
C SER A 157 1.62 -2.02 2.63
N MET A 158 1.00 -3.18 2.36
CA MET A 158 0.42 -3.49 1.06
C MET A 158 -0.72 -2.53 0.70
N LYS A 159 -1.59 -2.17 1.65
CA LYS A 159 -2.63 -1.15 1.41
C LYS A 159 -2.04 0.22 1.08
N LEU A 160 -0.97 0.66 1.75
CA LEU A 160 -0.32 1.93 1.40
C LEU A 160 0.38 1.86 0.05
N ILE A 161 1.08 0.76 -0.23
CA ILE A 161 1.72 0.56 -1.53
C ILE A 161 0.66 0.59 -2.62
N ASP A 162 -0.45 -0.13 -2.45
CA ASP A 162 -1.60 -0.11 -3.36
C ASP A 162 -2.17 1.30 -3.49
N MET A 163 -2.41 2.00 -2.37
CA MET A 163 -2.92 3.37 -2.33
C MET A 163 -2.02 4.35 -3.10
N PHE A 164 -0.71 4.30 -2.90
CA PHE A 164 0.24 5.21 -3.55
C PHE A 164 0.65 4.79 -4.96
N SER A 165 0.54 3.51 -5.29
CA SER A 165 0.77 2.99 -6.64
C SER A 165 -0.46 3.20 -7.53
N ARG A 166 -1.66 3.27 -6.95
CA ARG A 166 -2.88 3.71 -7.62
C ARG A 166 -2.89 5.23 -7.75
N SER A 167 -3.21 5.71 -8.95
CA SER A 167 -3.34 7.13 -9.26
C SER A 167 -4.54 7.72 -8.50
N PHE A 168 -4.31 8.42 -7.39
CA PHE A 168 -5.34 8.94 -6.46
C PHE A 168 -6.31 9.99 -7.02
N ILE A 169 -6.25 10.34 -8.30
CA ILE A 169 -6.94 11.51 -8.82
C ILE A 169 -8.23 11.14 -9.57
N TYR A 170 -8.32 9.93 -10.14
CA TYR A 170 -9.41 9.61 -11.07
C TYR A 170 -10.61 8.88 -10.48
N GLU A 171 -10.51 8.10 -9.40
CA GLU A 171 -11.69 7.39 -8.89
C GLU A 171 -12.76 8.35 -8.39
N ILE A 172 -12.40 9.46 -7.73
CA ILE A 172 -13.36 10.45 -7.23
C ILE A 172 -13.95 11.28 -8.37
N GLU A 173 -13.14 11.70 -9.35
CA GLU A 173 -13.64 12.45 -10.51
C GLU A 173 -14.46 11.57 -11.46
N MET A 174 -14.05 10.32 -11.68
CA MET A 174 -14.76 9.37 -12.53
C MET A 174 -16.02 8.86 -11.84
N ILE A 175 -16.02 8.62 -10.52
CA ILE A 175 -17.26 8.38 -9.76
C ILE A 175 -18.14 9.64 -9.80
N ALA A 176 -17.62 10.87 -9.70
CA ALA A 176 -18.42 12.09 -9.87
C ALA A 176 -18.99 12.21 -11.30
N TYR A 177 -18.24 11.81 -12.32
CA TYR A 177 -18.67 11.77 -13.73
C TYR A 177 -19.72 10.68 -13.99
N LEU A 178 -19.57 9.52 -13.35
CA LEU A 178 -20.47 8.36 -13.46
C LEU A 178 -21.69 8.42 -12.53
N SER A 179 -21.61 9.19 -11.44
CA SER A 179 -22.70 9.36 -10.44
C SER A 179 -23.69 10.46 -10.81
N GLN A 180 -23.39 11.28 -11.82
CA GLN A 180 -24.44 12.03 -12.51
C GLN A 180 -25.33 11.01 -13.22
N THR A 181 -26.55 10.83 -12.71
CA THR A 181 -27.52 9.79 -13.09
C THR A 181 -27.43 9.38 -14.56
N PHE A 182 -26.81 8.23 -14.81
CA PHE A 182 -26.75 7.56 -16.10
C PHE A 182 -28.13 7.01 -16.47
N ASN A 183 -29.03 7.87 -16.93
CA ASN A 183 -30.20 7.40 -17.67
C ASN A 183 -29.76 7.15 -19.11
N ILE A 184 -29.35 5.92 -19.43
CA ILE A 184 -28.88 5.53 -20.77
C ILE A 184 -30.06 5.32 -21.74
N LEU A 185 -31.27 5.08 -21.21
CA LEU A 185 -32.47 4.80 -22.02
C LEU A 185 -32.74 5.85 -23.11
N PRO A 186 -32.66 7.17 -22.83
CA PRO A 186 -32.86 8.21 -23.84
C PRO A 186 -31.75 8.32 -24.88
N PHE A 187 -30.67 7.53 -24.80
CA PHE A 187 -29.51 7.60 -25.69
C PHE A 187 -29.24 6.29 -26.45
N LEU A 188 -29.96 5.20 -26.12
CA LEU A 188 -29.87 3.94 -26.87
C LEU A 188 -30.33 4.07 -28.33
N TRP A 189 -31.17 5.05 -28.65
CA TRP A 189 -31.62 5.31 -30.02
C TRP A 189 -30.47 5.79 -30.93
N GLU A 190 -29.39 6.36 -30.38
CA GLU A 190 -28.18 6.74 -31.14
C GLU A 190 -27.38 5.51 -31.61
N PHE A 191 -27.58 4.35 -30.96
CA PHE A 191 -26.92 3.08 -31.30
C PHE A 191 -27.80 2.13 -32.10
N SER A 192 -29.10 2.41 -32.21
CA SER A 192 -29.96 1.71 -33.16
C SER A 192 -29.76 2.31 -34.55
N GLU A 193 -29.36 1.49 -35.52
CA GLU A 193 -29.00 1.89 -36.91
C GLU A 193 -30.08 2.63 -37.72
N ASN A 194 -31.19 3.08 -37.12
CA ASN A 194 -32.30 3.75 -37.81
C ASN A 194 -32.74 5.07 -37.14
N GLY A 195 -31.89 5.71 -36.34
CA GLY A 195 -32.21 6.94 -35.62
C GLY A 195 -32.13 8.24 -36.44
N VAL A 196 -32.99 8.42 -37.45
CA VAL A 196 -33.45 9.77 -37.84
C VAL A 196 -34.95 9.72 -38.13
N PRO A 197 -35.81 10.48 -37.42
CA PRO A 197 -37.14 10.74 -37.90
C PRO A 197 -37.04 11.72 -39.08
N GLY A 198 -37.06 11.17 -40.29
CA GLY A 198 -37.41 11.89 -41.52
C GLY A 198 -36.30 12.77 -42.10
N THR A 199 -35.34 12.16 -42.80
CA THR A 199 -34.90 12.55 -44.15
C THR A 199 -33.78 11.59 -44.57
N ILE A 200 -33.98 10.88 -45.68
CA ILE A 200 -32.90 10.19 -46.39
C ILE A 200 -32.15 11.24 -47.21
N PRO A 201 -30.81 11.31 -47.13
CA PRO A 201 -30.05 11.57 -48.33
C PRO A 201 -29.07 10.43 -48.59
N ASN A 202 -29.35 9.72 -49.68
CA ASN A 202 -28.30 9.15 -50.51
C ASN A 202 -27.28 10.26 -50.80
N GLN A 203 -26.03 10.10 -50.37
CA GLN A 203 -24.84 10.20 -51.24
C GLN A 203 -23.54 10.04 -50.43
N ALA A 204 -22.75 9.08 -50.91
CA ALA A 204 -21.29 8.95 -50.87
C ALA A 204 -20.49 9.92 -50.00
N ILE A 205 -19.80 9.37 -49.00
CA ILE A 205 -18.45 9.82 -48.65
C ILE A 205 -17.55 8.59 -48.72
N THR A 206 -16.72 8.63 -49.74
CA THR A 206 -15.63 7.75 -50.12
C THR A 206 -14.56 7.66 -49.04
N ASN A 207 -13.92 6.50 -49.00
CA ASN A 207 -12.55 6.27 -48.51
C ASN A 207 -11.69 7.53 -48.59
N ASP A 208 -11.06 7.92 -47.48
CA ASP A 208 -9.64 8.30 -47.49
C ASP A 208 -9.06 8.55 -46.09
N LEU A 209 -7.92 7.89 -45.86
CA LEU A 209 -6.77 8.34 -45.08
C LEU A 209 -6.82 8.25 -43.53
N LEU A 210 -6.51 7.04 -43.05
CA LEU A 210 -5.61 6.85 -41.90
C LEU A 210 -4.24 7.48 -42.19
N PRO A 211 -3.66 8.32 -41.31
CA PRO A 211 -2.22 8.47 -41.22
C PRO A 211 -1.67 7.46 -40.22
N SER A 212 -0.76 6.63 -40.72
CA SER A 212 0.18 5.82 -39.94
C SER A 212 1.00 6.68 -38.99
N THR A 213 0.90 6.46 -37.68
CA THR A 213 1.88 6.97 -36.72
C THR A 213 2.99 5.95 -36.53
N GLN A 214 4.16 6.34 -37.02
CA GLN A 214 5.43 5.63 -36.98
C GLN A 214 5.94 5.47 -35.54
N HIS A 215 6.51 4.31 -35.26
CA HIS A 215 7.31 4.04 -34.07
C HIS A 215 8.57 4.92 -34.05
N HIS A 216 8.64 5.88 -33.12
CA HIS A 216 9.92 6.50 -32.76
C HIS A 216 10.66 5.63 -31.75
N TYR A 217 11.66 4.89 -32.26
CA TYR A 217 12.75 4.33 -31.49
C TYR A 217 13.58 5.46 -30.85
N PHE A 218 13.68 5.49 -29.52
CA PHE A 218 14.72 6.26 -28.83
C PHE A 218 15.88 5.34 -28.43
N SER A 219 17.00 5.48 -29.15
CA SER A 219 18.31 4.94 -28.77
C SER A 219 18.93 5.77 -27.64
N PRO A 220 19.67 5.14 -26.70
CA PRO A 220 20.36 5.85 -25.63
C PRO A 220 21.73 6.34 -26.10
N GLN A 221 22.03 7.64 -25.94
CA GLN A 221 23.39 8.15 -26.01
C GLN A 221 23.97 8.35 -24.61
N HIS A 222 24.96 7.53 -24.29
CA HIS A 222 25.90 7.75 -23.20
C HIS A 222 26.73 9.01 -23.44
N LYS A 223 26.87 9.86 -22.41
CA LYS A 223 28.10 10.64 -22.19
C LYS A 223 28.52 10.53 -20.73
N ALA A 224 29.69 9.93 -20.53
CA ALA A 224 30.42 9.88 -19.29
C ALA A 224 30.93 11.28 -18.91
N GLY A 225 30.82 11.63 -17.63
CA GLY A 225 31.37 12.86 -17.06
C GLY A 225 31.59 12.67 -15.57
N THR A 226 32.81 12.33 -15.19
CA THR A 226 33.31 12.20 -13.83
C THR A 226 33.26 13.54 -13.10
N ARG A 227 32.46 13.65 -12.04
CA ARG A 227 32.64 14.64 -10.97
C ARG A 227 32.43 14.00 -9.60
N ARG A 228 33.53 13.92 -8.83
CA ARG A 228 33.50 13.71 -7.37
C ARG A 228 32.77 14.90 -6.74
N VAL A 229 31.69 14.62 -6.01
CA VAL A 229 31.07 15.59 -5.08
C VAL A 229 30.88 14.90 -3.74
N SER A 230 31.31 15.59 -2.70
CA SER A 230 31.36 15.20 -1.30
C SER A 230 30.00 14.78 -0.74
N ARG A 231 30.04 13.85 0.22
CA ARG A 231 28.87 13.39 0.99
C ARG A 231 28.27 14.54 1.79
N SER A 232 27.16 15.07 1.31
CA SER A 232 26.21 15.88 2.08
C SER A 232 24.97 15.01 2.31
N GLY A 233 24.75 14.60 3.56
CA GLY A 233 23.57 13.83 3.94
C GLY A 233 22.29 14.61 3.64
N SER A 234 21.26 13.95 3.09
CA SER A 234 19.97 14.57 2.82
C SER A 234 19.29 14.97 4.14
N LYS A 235 19.53 16.18 4.61
CA LYS A 235 18.68 16.84 5.59
C LYS A 235 17.44 17.32 4.85
N VAL A 236 16.42 16.48 4.82
CA VAL A 236 15.06 16.96 4.55
C VAL A 236 14.62 17.65 5.84
N SER A 237 14.76 18.98 5.90
CA SER A 237 14.19 19.79 6.97
C SER A 237 12.85 20.35 6.49
N PHE A 238 11.76 19.92 7.12
CA PHE A 238 10.49 20.62 7.03
C PHE A 238 10.44 21.64 8.16
N SER A 239 11.17 22.74 8.01
CA SER A 239 10.99 23.88 8.89
C SER A 239 9.62 24.50 8.56
N LEU A 240 8.73 24.49 9.55
CA LEU A 240 7.54 25.34 9.62
C LEU A 240 7.97 26.77 9.26
N LEU A 241 7.58 27.26 8.08
CA LEU A 241 7.73 28.66 7.70
C LEU A 241 6.56 29.44 8.31
N PRO A 242 6.79 30.38 9.27
CA PRO A 242 5.76 31.27 9.78
C PRO A 242 5.31 32.33 8.74
N GLU A 243 5.96 32.39 7.58
CA GLU A 243 5.73 33.42 6.54
C GLU A 243 4.50 33.15 5.65
N LEU A 244 3.80 32.03 5.81
CA LEU A 244 2.55 31.76 5.06
C LEU A 244 1.30 32.42 5.68
N ALA A 245 1.42 33.11 6.83
CA ALA A 245 0.30 33.85 7.41
C ALA A 245 0.02 35.20 6.73
N GLN A 246 0.85 35.67 5.78
CA GLN A 246 0.64 36.96 5.11
C GLN A 246 0.90 36.98 3.59
N VAL A 247 0.91 35.83 2.92
CA VAL A 247 0.89 35.82 1.44
C VAL A 247 -0.56 35.93 0.96
N LYS A 248 -0.95 37.16 0.62
CA LYS A 248 -2.18 37.46 -0.14
C LYS A 248 -2.38 36.42 -1.24
N ALA A 249 -3.55 35.77 -1.23
CA ALA A 249 -4.00 34.83 -2.23
C ALA A 249 -3.82 35.42 -3.65
N LYS A 250 -2.72 35.07 -4.32
CA LYS A 250 -2.47 35.31 -5.74
C LYS A 250 -1.73 34.12 -6.31
N LYS A 251 -2.49 33.07 -6.56
CA LYS A 251 -2.66 32.40 -7.86
C LYS A 251 -3.59 31.23 -7.60
N SER A 252 -4.83 31.41 -8.03
CA SER A 252 -5.75 30.32 -8.30
C SER A 252 -4.99 29.21 -9.01
N TYR A 253 -5.23 27.98 -8.58
CA TYR A 253 -5.04 26.83 -9.44
C TYR A 253 -5.74 27.17 -10.76
N ILE A 254 -4.96 27.41 -11.83
CA ILE A 254 -5.52 27.46 -13.16
C ILE A 254 -5.82 26.00 -13.46
N ALA A 255 -7.04 25.57 -13.15
CA ALA A 255 -7.63 24.45 -13.86
C ALA A 255 -7.40 24.74 -15.35
N PRO A 256 -6.94 23.76 -16.15
CA PRO A 256 -6.84 23.97 -17.58
C PRO A 256 -8.19 24.55 -18.03
N ASP A 257 -8.16 25.72 -18.66
CA ASP A 257 -9.32 26.34 -19.26
C ASP A 257 -9.71 25.44 -20.43
N ILE A 258 -10.46 24.37 -20.11
CA ILE A 258 -11.15 23.54 -21.08
C ILE A 258 -12.20 24.49 -21.62
N GLY A 259 -11.84 25.11 -22.75
CA GLY A 259 -12.50 26.28 -23.28
C GLY A 259 -14.01 26.20 -23.20
N SER A 260 -14.59 27.35 -22.92
CA SER A 260 -16.02 27.72 -22.90
C SER A 260 -16.79 27.44 -24.21
N LYS A 261 -16.51 26.34 -24.90
CA LYS A 261 -17.18 25.85 -26.11
C LYS A 261 -17.61 24.38 -26.00
N CYS A 262 -17.86 23.87 -24.80
CA CYS A 262 -18.74 22.70 -24.70
C CYS A 262 -20.18 23.20 -24.65
N ASP A 263 -20.83 23.21 -25.81
CA ASP A 263 -22.27 23.44 -25.90
C ASP A 263 -23.00 22.23 -25.29
N PHE A 264 -23.39 22.38 -24.03
CA PHE A 264 -24.10 21.34 -23.25
C PHE A 264 -25.55 21.13 -23.71
N THR A 265 -26.01 21.82 -24.76
CA THR A 265 -27.38 21.69 -25.29
C THR A 265 -27.55 20.53 -26.28
N SER A 266 -26.46 19.89 -26.74
CA SER A 266 -26.52 18.69 -27.58
C SER A 266 -26.12 17.42 -26.82
N PRO A 267 -26.94 16.35 -26.82
CA PRO A 267 -26.58 15.12 -26.16
C PRO A 267 -25.52 14.42 -27.01
N HIS A 268 -24.29 14.40 -26.52
CA HIS A 268 -23.21 13.63 -27.14
C HIS A 268 -22.64 12.64 -26.14
N PHE A 269 -23.45 11.62 -25.83
CA PHE A 269 -22.99 10.47 -25.07
C PHE A 269 -21.79 9.81 -25.76
N TYR A 270 -21.87 9.64 -27.08
CA TYR A 270 -20.77 9.13 -27.90
C TYR A 270 -19.51 10.00 -27.85
N LYS A 271 -19.60 11.34 -28.01
CA LYS A 271 -18.40 12.20 -27.93
C LYS A 271 -17.82 12.27 -26.52
N ARG A 272 -18.63 12.07 -25.47
CA ARG A 272 -18.16 11.93 -24.09
C ARG A 272 -17.41 10.62 -23.89
N LEU A 273 -17.92 9.50 -24.39
CA LEU A 273 -17.19 8.22 -24.39
C LEU A 273 -15.91 8.29 -25.22
N LEU A 274 -15.94 8.96 -26.38
CA LEU A 274 -14.76 9.18 -27.22
C LEU A 274 -13.73 10.08 -26.53
N ALA A 275 -14.17 11.11 -25.81
CA ALA A 275 -13.29 11.95 -25.00
C ALA A 275 -12.66 11.13 -23.85
N ILE A 276 -13.44 10.30 -23.16
CA ILE A 276 -12.93 9.39 -22.12
C ILE A 276 -11.91 8.41 -22.70
N SER A 277 -12.17 7.82 -23.87
CA SER A 277 -11.25 6.87 -24.52
C SER A 277 -9.99 7.55 -25.07
N ASN A 278 -10.08 8.81 -25.49
CA ASN A 278 -8.97 9.56 -26.07
C ASN A 278 -8.18 10.37 -25.02
N THR A 279 -8.65 10.42 -23.78
CA THR A 279 -7.85 10.97 -22.68
C THR A 279 -6.74 9.96 -22.41
N GLU A 280 -5.51 10.25 -22.84
CA GLU A 280 -4.34 9.48 -22.43
C GLU A 280 -4.25 9.53 -20.90
N MET A 281 -4.76 8.47 -20.25
CA MET A 281 -4.61 8.29 -18.82
C MET A 281 -3.13 8.15 -18.53
N THR A 282 -2.51 9.24 -18.08
CA THR A 282 -1.21 9.17 -17.47
C THR A 282 -1.38 8.52 -16.10
N PHE A 283 -1.29 7.19 -16.06
CA PHE A 283 -1.30 6.35 -14.84
C PHE A 283 -0.10 6.61 -13.92
N TYR A 284 0.59 7.73 -14.07
CA TYR A 284 1.76 8.04 -13.28
C TYR A 284 1.30 8.60 -11.93
N PRO A 285 1.70 8.00 -10.80
CA PRO A 285 1.48 8.60 -9.50
C PRO A 285 2.09 9.99 -9.49
N SER A 286 1.43 10.96 -8.83
CA SER A 286 1.98 12.31 -8.74
C SER A 286 3.41 12.30 -8.19
N VAL A 287 4.21 13.29 -8.56
CA VAL A 287 5.61 13.39 -8.12
C VAL A 287 5.70 13.40 -6.59
N GLU A 288 4.74 14.06 -5.94
CA GLU A 288 4.56 14.12 -4.49
C GLU A 288 4.26 12.74 -3.91
N SER A 289 3.29 12.01 -4.47
CA SER A 289 2.93 10.65 -4.03
C SER A 289 4.12 9.70 -4.13
N ASN A 290 4.87 9.78 -5.24
CA ASN A 290 6.10 9.01 -5.45
C ASN A 290 7.20 9.38 -4.45
N LYS A 291 7.37 10.66 -4.10
CA LYS A 291 8.31 11.09 -3.05
C LYS A 291 7.91 10.54 -1.69
N MET A 292 6.61 10.57 -1.36
CA MET A 292 6.10 10.06 -0.08
C MET A 292 6.22 8.54 0.02
N LEU A 293 5.88 7.81 -1.04
CA LEU A 293 6.09 6.37 -1.09
C LEU A 293 7.56 6.01 -0.89
N ARG A 294 8.48 6.73 -1.54
CA ARG A 294 9.93 6.53 -1.31
C ARG A 294 10.33 6.85 0.13
N HIS A 295 9.78 7.90 0.74
CA HIS A 295 10.06 8.24 2.14
C HIS A 295 9.53 7.15 3.08
N PHE A 296 8.30 6.69 2.88
CA PHE A 296 7.68 5.61 3.64
C PHE A 296 8.49 4.32 3.54
N LEU A 297 8.77 3.87 2.31
CA LEU A 297 9.58 2.68 2.05
C LEU A 297 10.95 2.80 2.71
N LYS A 298 11.60 3.96 2.59
CA LYS A 298 12.93 4.16 3.16
C LYS A 298 12.93 4.17 4.68
N ASN A 299 11.95 4.77 5.36
CA ASN A 299 12.04 5.08 6.80
C ASN A 299 11.15 4.22 7.69
N TYR A 300 10.04 3.69 7.17
CA TYR A 300 8.99 3.07 7.96
C TYR A 300 8.72 1.61 7.59
N SER A 301 8.95 1.20 6.34
CA SER A 301 8.68 -0.17 5.90
C SER A 301 9.83 -1.14 6.21
N LYS A 302 9.50 -2.44 6.26
CA LYS A 302 10.49 -3.51 6.35
C LYS A 302 11.22 -3.67 5.01
N ILE A 303 12.41 -4.28 5.05
CA ILE A 303 13.19 -4.55 3.83
C ILE A 303 12.43 -5.45 2.86
N GLY A 304 11.71 -6.46 3.38
CA GLY A 304 10.82 -7.31 2.55
C GLY A 304 9.79 -6.50 1.77
N ASP A 305 9.09 -5.57 2.42
CA ASP A 305 8.12 -4.66 1.77
C ASP A 305 8.79 -3.80 0.68
N GLN A 306 10.01 -3.32 0.92
CA GLN A 306 10.77 -2.55 -0.07
C GLN A 306 11.11 -3.42 -1.29
N VAL A 307 11.59 -4.64 -1.05
CA VAL A 307 11.91 -5.61 -2.11
C VAL A 307 10.67 -5.96 -2.92
N ASN A 308 9.54 -6.28 -2.26
CA ASN A 308 8.26 -6.56 -2.91
C ASN A 308 7.82 -5.42 -3.82
N TYR A 309 7.92 -4.17 -3.33
CA TYR A 309 7.59 -3.00 -4.15
C TYR A 309 8.52 -2.88 -5.37
N PHE A 310 9.83 -3.08 -5.22
CA PHE A 310 10.73 -3.02 -6.37
C PHE A 310 10.44 -4.13 -7.38
N VAL A 311 10.11 -5.34 -6.91
CA VAL A 311 9.72 -6.46 -7.77
C VAL A 311 8.40 -6.20 -8.48
N SER A 312 7.40 -5.61 -7.82
CA SER A 312 6.13 -5.22 -8.45
C SER A 312 6.29 -4.14 -9.51
N CYS A 313 7.35 -3.32 -9.42
CA CYS A 313 7.76 -2.39 -10.48
C CYS A 313 8.71 -3.02 -11.53
N GLY A 314 9.03 -4.31 -11.42
CA GLY A 314 10.00 -5.02 -12.27
C GLY A 314 11.46 -4.57 -12.09
N ASN A 315 11.77 -3.84 -11.01
CA ASN A 315 13.12 -3.33 -10.71
C ASN A 315 13.94 -4.32 -9.87
N PHE A 316 14.32 -5.44 -10.49
CA PHE A 316 15.09 -6.49 -9.81
C PHE A 316 16.50 -6.06 -9.41
N GLU A 317 17.13 -5.10 -10.10
CA GLU A 317 18.46 -4.59 -9.75
C GLU A 317 18.48 -4.01 -8.32
N LYS A 318 17.47 -3.21 -7.98
CA LYS A 318 17.33 -2.67 -6.63
C LYS A 318 17.00 -3.78 -5.64
N ALA A 319 16.09 -4.69 -5.98
CA ALA A 319 15.73 -5.81 -5.12
C ALA A 319 16.97 -6.66 -4.73
N PHE A 320 17.80 -7.01 -5.70
CA PHE A 320 19.04 -7.75 -5.49
C PHE A 320 20.09 -6.97 -4.69
N LYS A 321 20.15 -5.65 -4.86
CA LYS A 321 21.00 -4.80 -4.02
C LYS A 321 20.58 -4.86 -2.54
N TYR A 322 19.29 -4.80 -2.23
CA TYR A 322 18.82 -4.95 -0.85
C TYR A 322 19.13 -6.34 -0.29
N MET A 323 19.05 -7.37 -1.12
CA MET A 323 19.42 -8.73 -0.71
C MET A 323 20.92 -8.84 -0.41
N SER A 324 21.78 -8.24 -1.21
CA SER A 324 23.24 -8.30 -0.99
C SER A 324 23.70 -7.51 0.24
N GLU A 325 22.93 -6.51 0.67
CA GLU A 325 23.14 -5.77 1.92
C GLU A 325 22.80 -6.57 3.19
N MET A 326 22.13 -7.72 3.09
CA MET A 326 21.79 -8.55 4.24
C MET A 326 22.99 -9.34 4.77
N THR A 327 23.17 -9.35 6.10
CA THR A 327 24.32 -9.98 6.76
C THR A 327 24.17 -11.49 6.93
N THR A 328 22.96 -12.00 7.15
CA THR A 328 22.74 -13.42 7.44
C THR A 328 22.30 -14.20 6.20
N PRO A 329 22.82 -15.41 5.97
CA PRO A 329 22.38 -16.27 4.86
C PRO A 329 20.89 -16.59 4.90
N GLN A 330 20.32 -16.73 6.10
CA GLN A 330 18.90 -16.98 6.27
C GLN A 330 18.05 -15.77 5.86
N ALA A 331 18.44 -14.54 6.20
CA ALA A 331 17.71 -13.35 5.77
C ALA A 331 17.76 -13.17 4.25
N LYS A 332 18.90 -13.46 3.62
CA LYS A 332 19.03 -13.49 2.16
C LYS A 332 18.09 -14.50 1.53
N TRP A 333 18.04 -15.72 2.07
CA TRP A 333 17.14 -16.77 1.62
C TRP A 333 15.67 -16.35 1.74
N THR A 334 15.27 -15.81 2.88
CA THR A 334 13.90 -15.31 3.11
C THR A 334 13.54 -14.22 2.11
N LEU A 335 14.38 -13.20 1.91
CA LEU A 335 14.12 -12.17 0.91
C LEU A 335 14.03 -12.72 -0.51
N PHE A 336 14.95 -13.64 -0.88
CA PHE A 336 14.95 -14.24 -2.20
C PHE A 336 13.67 -15.04 -2.46
N PHE A 337 13.29 -15.91 -1.53
CA PHE A 337 12.14 -16.79 -1.71
C PHE A 337 10.82 -16.03 -1.55
N ASP A 338 10.60 -15.40 -0.40
CA ASP A 338 9.31 -14.80 -0.04
C ASP A 338 9.05 -13.51 -0.81
N ASN A 339 10.08 -12.70 -1.06
CA ASN A 339 9.90 -11.36 -1.61
C ASN A 339 10.27 -11.21 -3.08
N ILE A 340 11.17 -12.04 -3.62
CA ILE A 340 11.59 -11.95 -5.02
C ILE A 340 10.88 -13.02 -5.86
N ILE A 341 11.08 -14.30 -5.56
CA ILE A 341 10.56 -15.42 -6.36
C ILE A 341 9.03 -15.39 -6.39
N PHE A 342 8.38 -15.45 -5.22
CA PHE A 342 6.91 -15.45 -5.16
C PHE A 342 6.29 -14.21 -5.79
N SER A 343 6.83 -13.03 -5.49
CA SER A 343 6.36 -11.76 -6.07
C SER A 343 6.53 -11.74 -7.60
N ALA A 344 7.66 -12.22 -8.12
CA ALA A 344 7.91 -12.26 -9.55
C ALA A 344 6.90 -13.15 -10.29
N TYR A 345 6.59 -14.33 -9.75
CA TYR A 345 5.55 -15.20 -10.31
C TYR A 345 4.16 -14.56 -10.21
N SER A 346 3.84 -13.95 -9.06
CA SER A 346 2.54 -13.30 -8.83
C SER A 346 2.26 -12.14 -9.81
N PHE A 347 3.31 -11.40 -10.19
CA PHE A 347 3.22 -10.28 -11.14
C PHE A 347 3.59 -10.67 -12.59
N ASN A 348 3.78 -11.96 -12.88
CA ASN A 348 4.17 -12.45 -14.20
C ASN A 348 5.47 -11.80 -14.75
N TYR A 349 6.44 -11.57 -13.86
CA TYR A 349 7.76 -11.03 -14.19
C TYR A 349 8.87 -12.09 -14.14
N GLU A 350 8.51 -13.36 -14.27
CA GLU A 350 9.44 -14.48 -14.25
C GLU A 350 10.59 -14.33 -15.25
N SER A 351 10.32 -14.01 -16.51
CA SER A 351 11.37 -13.92 -17.55
C SER A 351 12.34 -12.78 -17.26
N ARG A 352 11.82 -11.67 -16.74
CA ARG A 352 12.62 -10.50 -16.36
C ARG A 352 13.47 -10.80 -15.13
N MET A 353 12.94 -11.51 -14.16
CA MET A 353 13.69 -12.01 -13.01
C MET A 353 14.81 -12.95 -13.47
N LYS A 354 14.49 -13.97 -14.28
CA LYS A 354 15.44 -14.95 -14.83
C LYS A 354 16.61 -14.25 -15.53
N TYR A 355 16.32 -13.29 -16.41
CA TYR A 355 17.33 -12.47 -17.09
C TYR A 355 18.24 -11.72 -16.11
N ARG A 356 17.66 -11.04 -15.11
CA ARG A 356 18.44 -10.26 -14.14
C ARG A 356 19.27 -11.13 -13.19
N ILE A 357 18.80 -12.33 -12.85
CA ILE A 357 19.60 -13.31 -12.10
C ILE A 357 20.85 -13.67 -12.90
N ILE A 358 20.69 -14.08 -14.16
CA ILE A 358 21.80 -14.48 -15.05
C ILE A 358 22.79 -13.32 -15.24
N GLU A 359 22.29 -12.10 -15.41
CA GLU A 359 23.14 -10.92 -15.56
C GLU A 359 23.93 -10.59 -14.28
N SER A 360 23.30 -10.74 -13.11
CA SER A 360 23.92 -10.43 -11.81
C SER A 360 24.87 -11.51 -11.31
N ASP A 361 24.63 -12.78 -11.65
CA ASP A 361 25.48 -13.92 -11.31
C ASP A 361 25.61 -14.87 -12.52
N PRO A 362 26.46 -14.51 -13.50
CA PRO A 362 26.65 -15.31 -14.70
C PRO A 362 27.18 -16.72 -14.44
N THR A 363 27.80 -16.93 -13.27
CA THR A 363 28.34 -18.22 -12.83
C THR A 363 27.36 -19.04 -11.99
N MET A 364 26.18 -18.49 -11.68
CA MET A 364 25.16 -19.08 -10.83
C MET A 364 25.72 -19.65 -9.51
N LYS A 365 26.67 -18.95 -8.88
CA LYS A 365 27.26 -19.39 -7.62
C LYS A 365 26.39 -19.04 -6.42
N GLU A 366 25.94 -17.80 -6.33
CA GLU A 366 25.11 -17.30 -5.22
C GLU A 366 23.65 -17.67 -5.47
N TYR A 367 23.05 -17.18 -6.56
CA TYR A 367 21.64 -17.45 -6.84
C TYR A 367 21.38 -18.91 -7.21
N GLY A 368 22.34 -19.57 -7.86
CA GLY A 368 22.25 -21.00 -8.11
C GLY A 368 22.08 -21.78 -6.82
N SER A 369 22.82 -21.43 -5.75
CA SER A 369 22.66 -22.10 -4.45
C SER A 369 21.26 -21.94 -3.83
N TYR A 370 20.60 -20.81 -4.05
CA TYR A 370 19.21 -20.59 -3.62
C TYR A 370 18.24 -21.36 -4.50
N LEU A 371 18.44 -21.37 -5.82
CA LEU A 371 17.63 -22.14 -6.76
C LEU A 371 17.73 -23.65 -6.51
N GLU A 372 18.90 -24.18 -6.15
CA GLU A 372 19.09 -25.58 -5.73
C GLU A 372 18.30 -25.93 -4.47
N LYS A 373 18.32 -25.02 -3.48
CA LYS A 373 17.56 -25.19 -2.25
C LYS A 373 16.05 -25.19 -2.55
N LEU A 374 15.61 -24.33 -3.45
CA LEU A 374 14.23 -24.27 -3.90
C LEU A 374 13.83 -25.51 -4.72
N LEU A 375 14.74 -26.01 -5.56
CA LEU A 375 14.53 -27.23 -6.34
C LEU A 375 14.36 -28.44 -5.41
N SER A 376 15.24 -28.58 -4.41
CA SER A 376 15.12 -29.62 -3.38
C SER A 376 13.80 -29.55 -2.62
N PHE A 377 13.32 -28.33 -2.33
CA PHE A 377 12.00 -28.12 -1.74
C PHE A 377 10.86 -28.53 -2.68
N SER A 378 10.95 -28.19 -3.97
CA SER A 378 9.93 -28.56 -4.97
C SER A 378 9.83 -30.08 -5.18
N LEU A 379 10.97 -30.78 -5.22
CA LEU A 379 11.05 -32.23 -5.31
C LEU A 379 10.41 -32.90 -4.09
N LYS A 380 10.79 -32.46 -2.88
CA LYS A 380 10.25 -33.00 -1.62
C LYS A 380 8.74 -32.85 -1.51
N ASN A 381 8.18 -31.75 -2.02
CA ASN A 381 6.75 -31.45 -1.97
C ASN A 381 5.99 -31.87 -3.24
N LYS A 382 6.64 -32.59 -4.18
CA LYS A 382 6.03 -33.05 -5.44
C LYS A 382 5.37 -31.91 -6.25
N MET A 383 6.13 -30.84 -6.49
CA MET A 383 5.70 -29.66 -7.28
C MET A 383 6.34 -29.66 -8.68
N PRO A 384 5.87 -30.48 -9.63
CA PRO A 384 6.57 -30.74 -10.89
C PRO A 384 6.65 -29.53 -11.83
N HIS A 385 5.67 -28.61 -11.81
CA HIS A 385 5.74 -27.37 -12.61
C HIS A 385 6.87 -26.46 -12.12
N LEU A 386 6.95 -26.25 -10.81
CA LEU A 386 8.02 -25.47 -10.20
C LEU A 386 9.39 -26.15 -10.42
N GLN A 387 9.44 -27.47 -10.33
CA GLN A 387 10.64 -28.26 -10.63
C GLN A 387 11.13 -27.98 -12.06
N LEU A 388 10.24 -28.10 -13.07
CA LEU A 388 10.58 -27.84 -14.46
C LEU A 388 11.16 -26.44 -14.66
N ASP A 389 10.52 -25.42 -14.07
CA ASP A 389 10.98 -24.03 -14.17
C ASP A 389 12.37 -23.81 -13.58
N LEU A 390 12.65 -24.44 -12.43
CA LEU A 390 13.93 -24.35 -11.74
C LEU A 390 15.03 -25.10 -12.47
N GLU A 391 14.73 -26.30 -13.00
CA GLU A 391 15.67 -27.07 -13.81
C GLU A 391 16.05 -26.33 -15.09
N MET A 392 15.08 -25.70 -15.76
CA MET A 392 15.33 -24.82 -16.91
C MET A 392 16.19 -23.62 -16.53
N LEU A 393 15.94 -22.99 -15.39
CA LEU A 393 16.72 -21.83 -14.92
C LEU A 393 18.14 -22.19 -14.51
N LEU A 394 18.35 -23.38 -13.95
CA LEU A 394 19.65 -23.94 -13.61
C LEU A 394 20.40 -24.53 -14.84
N GLU A 395 19.82 -24.40 -16.04
CA GLU A 395 20.32 -24.97 -17.30
C GLU A 395 20.51 -26.50 -17.26
N ARG A 396 19.71 -27.22 -16.45
CA ARG A 396 19.72 -28.69 -16.34
C ARG A 396 18.78 -29.33 -17.36
N SER A 397 19.20 -29.29 -18.62
CA SER A 397 18.36 -29.64 -19.77
C SER A 397 17.84 -31.09 -19.75
N GLU A 398 18.67 -32.07 -19.35
CA GLU A 398 18.25 -33.49 -19.24
C GLU A 398 17.11 -33.67 -18.24
N THR A 399 17.29 -33.18 -17.01
CA THR A 399 16.27 -33.33 -15.95
C THR A 399 15.02 -32.53 -16.30
N ALA A 400 15.17 -31.34 -16.86
CA ALA A 400 14.03 -30.54 -17.35
C ALA A 400 13.22 -31.30 -18.40
N ALA A 401 13.88 -31.98 -19.35
CA ALA A 401 13.19 -32.79 -20.36
C ALA A 401 12.43 -33.96 -19.73
N ILE A 402 13.01 -34.64 -18.75
CA ILE A 402 12.36 -35.73 -18.00
C ILE A 402 11.11 -35.20 -17.28
N THR A 403 11.25 -34.11 -16.53
CA THR A 403 10.14 -33.49 -15.79
C THR A 403 9.04 -33.01 -16.73
N ALA A 404 9.39 -32.43 -17.87
CA ALA A 404 8.42 -32.02 -18.90
C ALA A 404 7.68 -33.22 -19.51
N ILE A 405 8.37 -34.33 -19.79
CA ILE A 405 7.73 -35.58 -20.24
C ILE A 405 6.79 -36.14 -19.16
N GLU A 406 7.17 -36.04 -17.89
CA GLU A 406 6.30 -36.48 -16.79
C GLU A 406 5.03 -35.62 -16.69
N LEU A 407 5.17 -34.29 -16.82
CA LEU A 407 4.04 -33.36 -16.85
C LEU A 407 3.14 -33.59 -18.06
N SER A 408 3.70 -33.87 -19.25
CA SER A 408 2.91 -34.14 -20.45
C SER A 408 2.06 -35.41 -20.33
N LYS A 409 2.58 -36.44 -19.65
CA LYS A 409 1.85 -37.69 -19.33
C LYS A 409 0.72 -37.47 -18.33
N LYS A 410 0.87 -36.52 -17.41
CA LYS A 410 -0.12 -36.19 -16.37
C LYS A 410 -1.19 -35.22 -16.85
N SER A 411 -0.92 -34.43 -17.90
CA SER A 411 -1.90 -33.48 -18.43
C SER A 411 -3.06 -34.19 -19.11
N SER A 412 -4.29 -33.79 -18.77
CA SER A 412 -5.51 -34.23 -19.43
C SER A 412 -5.81 -33.45 -20.72
N ASN A 413 -5.11 -32.33 -20.95
CA ASN A 413 -5.32 -31.43 -22.07
C ASN A 413 -4.24 -31.63 -23.13
N LEU A 414 -4.64 -31.97 -24.36
CA LEU A 414 -3.71 -32.18 -25.48
C LEU A 414 -2.82 -30.97 -25.75
N LYS A 415 -3.36 -29.74 -25.67
CA LYS A 415 -2.61 -28.51 -25.95
C LYS A 415 -1.50 -28.29 -24.91
N GLU A 416 -1.81 -28.55 -23.65
CA GLU A 416 -0.85 -28.43 -22.56
C GLU A 416 0.20 -29.54 -22.64
N SER A 417 -0.22 -30.78 -22.91
CA SER A 417 0.68 -31.92 -23.14
C SER A 417 1.67 -31.65 -24.28
N LEU A 418 1.19 -31.09 -25.41
CA LEU A 418 2.04 -30.67 -26.53
C LEU A 418 3.05 -29.59 -26.12
N SER A 419 2.62 -28.59 -25.35
CA SER A 419 3.53 -27.53 -24.88
C SER A 419 4.68 -28.07 -24.01
N PHE A 420 4.42 -29.07 -23.15
CA PHE A 420 5.47 -29.71 -22.38
C PHE A 420 6.41 -30.55 -23.24
N LEU A 421 5.89 -31.24 -24.26
CA LEU A 421 6.72 -32.00 -25.20
C LEU A 421 7.61 -31.07 -26.06
N GLU A 422 7.11 -29.89 -26.43
CA GLU A 422 7.92 -28.85 -27.09
C GLU A 422 9.05 -28.37 -26.18
N ILE A 423 8.76 -28.14 -24.89
CA ILE A 423 9.79 -27.77 -23.89
C ILE A 423 10.85 -28.88 -23.78
N ALA A 424 10.42 -30.15 -23.68
CA ALA A 424 11.32 -31.30 -23.60
C ALA A 424 12.22 -31.40 -24.86
N SER A 425 11.62 -31.26 -26.04
CA SER A 425 12.34 -31.25 -27.32
C SER A 425 13.38 -30.13 -27.38
N ASN A 426 13.00 -28.91 -26.99
CA ASN A 426 13.90 -27.76 -26.97
C ASN A 426 15.06 -27.95 -25.99
N ALA A 427 14.80 -28.51 -24.80
CA ALA A 427 15.83 -28.81 -23.81
C ALA A 427 16.84 -29.85 -24.34
N LEU A 428 16.38 -30.94 -24.94
CA LEU A 428 17.24 -31.97 -25.53
C LEU A 428 18.07 -31.43 -26.71
N ASN A 429 17.45 -30.59 -27.57
CA ASN A 429 18.16 -29.97 -28.68
C ASN A 429 19.26 -29.01 -28.23
N LEU A 430 19.04 -28.26 -27.13
CA LEU A 430 20.06 -27.40 -26.53
C LEU A 430 21.29 -28.20 -26.11
N GLU A 431 21.09 -29.38 -25.54
CA GLU A 431 22.17 -30.28 -25.14
C GLU A 431 22.91 -30.88 -26.33
N LEU A 432 22.18 -31.41 -27.30
CA LEU A 432 22.73 -32.00 -28.53
C LEU A 432 23.51 -30.98 -29.36
N SER A 433 23.11 -29.71 -29.34
CA SER A 433 23.78 -28.64 -30.09
C SER A 433 25.20 -28.33 -29.60
N GLY A 434 25.64 -28.90 -28.47
CA GLY A 434 27.04 -28.82 -28.00
C GLY A 434 27.51 -27.40 -27.65
N LYS A 435 26.63 -26.40 -27.65
CA LYS A 435 26.91 -25.03 -27.17
C LYS A 435 27.05 -25.05 -25.64
N LYS A 436 28.11 -25.68 -25.14
CA LYS A 436 28.51 -25.66 -23.72
C LYS A 436 28.77 -24.21 -23.31
N LYS A 437 27.76 -23.53 -22.76
CA LYS A 437 28.00 -22.37 -21.89
C LYS A 437 28.83 -22.84 -20.69
N LYS A 438 29.85 -22.07 -20.34
CA LYS A 438 30.96 -22.43 -19.43
C LYS A 438 30.59 -22.67 -17.95
N SER A 439 29.32 -22.88 -17.60
CA SER A 439 28.86 -22.90 -16.22
C SER A 439 27.86 -24.03 -15.98
N LYS A 440 28.29 -25.29 -16.04
CA LYS A 440 27.48 -26.38 -15.49
C LYS A 440 27.51 -26.27 -13.97
N ILE A 441 26.40 -25.84 -13.37
CA ILE A 441 26.19 -25.99 -11.93
C ILE A 441 26.15 -27.50 -11.66
N PRO A 442 27.02 -28.04 -10.78
CA PRO A 442 27.08 -29.48 -10.57
C PRO A 442 25.77 -30.01 -9.99
N ASN A 443 25.26 -31.11 -10.54
CA ASN A 443 24.16 -31.89 -9.96
C ASN A 443 24.62 -32.39 -8.57
N LYS A 444 24.20 -31.71 -7.51
CA LYS A 444 24.44 -32.16 -6.13
C LYS A 444 23.36 -33.12 -5.62
N ILE A 445 22.29 -33.31 -6.38
CA ILE A 445 21.18 -34.19 -6.00
C ILE A 445 21.43 -35.54 -6.66
N SER A 446 21.85 -36.53 -5.88
CA SER A 446 21.97 -37.92 -6.30
C SER A 446 20.57 -38.48 -6.58
N ILE A 447 20.41 -39.09 -7.76
CA ILE A 447 19.17 -39.64 -8.31
C ILE A 447 18.72 -40.92 -7.56
N GLU A 448 19.37 -41.31 -6.47
CA GLU A 448 19.12 -42.59 -5.78
C GLU A 448 17.80 -42.66 -4.98
N ASN A 449 16.93 -41.64 -5.01
CA ASN A 449 15.61 -41.68 -4.37
C ASN A 449 14.53 -40.93 -5.17
N LEU A 450 14.43 -41.19 -6.48
CA LEU A 450 13.23 -40.88 -7.28
C LEU A 450 12.29 -42.09 -7.30
#